data_AF-A0A968PEG8-F1
#
_entry.id   AF-A0A968PEG8-F1
#
_cell.length_a   1.000
_cell.length_b   1.000
_cell.length_c   1.000
_cell.angle_alpha   90.00
_cell.angle_beta   90.00
_cell.angle_gamma   90.00
#
_symmetry.space_group_name_H-M   'P 1'
#
loop_
_entity.id
_entity.type
_entity.pdbx_description
1 polymer ?
#
loop_
_entity_poly.entity_id
_entity_poly.type
_entity_poly.pdbx_seq_one_letter_code
_entity_poly.pdbx_strand_id
1 'polypeptide(L)'
;MSSGSFSIEVWARAADKDQRGPARIVSISKDTGSRNVTLGQEGTQLVLRLRTSATNDQGQPELMAPEGTLDPERFQHIVATYDGIATVLYVDGQRVAESESSAGSLEKWDKEMPLIIGNEATGDRPWRGQIRLVAIHVLPLSDAEVTAAFAAGPPGK
;
A
#
# COMPACT_ATOMS: atom_id res chain seq x y z
N MET A 1 -6.19 22.92 9.77
CA MET A 1 -6.25 21.45 9.67
C MET A 1 -5.44 21.07 8.45
N SER A 2 -4.29 20.41 8.57
CA SER A 2 -3.62 19.87 7.38
C SER A 2 -4.27 18.54 7.04
N SER A 3 -5.05 18.49 5.97
CA SER A 3 -5.34 17.23 5.29
C SER A 3 -4.02 16.73 4.70
N GLY A 4 -3.39 15.74 5.34
CA GLY A 4 -2.21 15.12 4.77
C GLY A 4 -2.57 14.35 3.50
N SER A 5 -1.60 14.15 2.62
CA SER A 5 -1.71 13.32 1.43
C SER A 5 -0.37 12.60 1.24
N PHE A 6 -0.37 11.49 0.51
CA PHE A 6 0.86 10.73 0.29
C PHE A 6 0.72 9.75 -0.87
N SER A 7 1.85 9.19 -1.28
CA SER A 7 1.90 7.95 -2.08
C SER A 7 2.91 6.98 -1.51
N ILE A 8 2.61 5.68 -1.61
CA ILE A 8 3.56 4.58 -1.43
C ILE A 8 3.76 3.95 -2.81
N GLU A 9 5.00 3.83 -3.23
CA GLU A 9 5.38 3.24 -4.51
C GLU A 9 6.38 2.11 -4.27
N VAL A 10 6.18 0.97 -4.92
CA VAL A 10 7.04 -0.20 -4.79
C VAL A 10 7.03 -1.06 -6.05
N TRP A 11 8.18 -1.62 -6.40
CA TRP A 11 8.26 -2.73 -7.33
C TRP A 11 8.31 -4.04 -6.55
N ALA A 12 7.29 -4.89 -6.70
CA ALA A 12 7.19 -6.13 -5.94
C ALA A 12 6.92 -7.33 -6.85
N ARG A 13 7.48 -8.48 -6.50
CA ARG A 13 7.12 -9.78 -7.06
C ARG A 13 6.81 -10.74 -5.92
N ALA A 14 5.55 -11.14 -5.78
CA ALA A 14 5.14 -12.11 -4.77
C ALA A 14 5.85 -13.45 -4.98
N ALA A 15 6.18 -14.17 -3.91
CA ALA A 15 6.72 -15.52 -4.02
C ALA A 15 5.67 -16.54 -4.46
N ASP A 16 4.43 -16.34 -4.01
CA ASP A 16 3.29 -17.23 -4.26
C ASP A 16 1.95 -16.47 -4.11
N LYS A 17 0.86 -17.14 -4.48
CA LYS A 17 -0.51 -16.64 -4.50
C LYS A 17 -1.27 -16.86 -3.18
N ASP A 18 -0.66 -17.49 -2.18
CA ASP A 18 -1.32 -17.90 -0.93
C ASP A 18 -0.57 -17.33 0.28
N GLN A 19 -0.52 -16.00 0.33
CA GLN A 19 -0.05 -15.24 1.48
C GLN A 19 -1.22 -14.48 2.08
N ARG A 20 -1.37 -14.55 3.40
CA ARG A 20 -2.59 -14.11 4.11
C ARG A 20 -2.22 -13.39 5.39
N GLY A 21 -3.16 -12.59 5.92
CA GLY A 21 -2.98 -11.92 7.20
C GLY A 21 -3.44 -10.47 7.25
N PRO A 22 -3.57 -9.68 6.18
CA PRO A 22 -2.75 -9.67 4.96
C PRO A 22 -1.25 -9.69 5.28
N ALA A 23 -0.45 -10.35 4.45
CA ALA A 23 1.02 -10.29 4.51
C ALA A 23 1.53 -8.89 4.13
N ARG A 24 2.57 -8.37 4.80
CA ARG A 24 2.97 -6.95 4.70
C ARG A 24 4.03 -6.70 3.62
N ILE A 25 3.68 -5.96 2.57
CA ILE A 25 4.66 -5.49 1.58
C ILE A 25 5.38 -4.26 2.14
N VAL A 26 4.63 -3.21 2.48
CA VAL A 26 5.11 -1.99 3.13
C VAL A 26 4.10 -1.58 4.21
N SER A 27 4.56 -1.25 5.40
CA SER A 27 3.70 -0.85 6.51
C SER A 27 4.32 0.29 7.32
N ILE A 28 3.49 1.20 7.83
CA ILE A 28 3.83 2.10 8.92
C ILE A 28 2.92 1.71 10.08
N SER A 29 3.45 0.91 10.99
CA SER A 29 2.64 0.21 11.99
C SER A 29 3.39 -0.07 13.28
N LYS A 30 2.62 -0.17 14.37
CA LYS A 30 3.13 -0.62 15.65
C LYS A 30 3.09 -2.14 15.76
N ASP A 31 1.97 -2.74 15.35
CA ASP A 31 1.70 -4.18 15.45
C ASP A 31 0.51 -4.60 14.56
N THR A 32 0.13 -5.88 14.65
CA THR A 32 -1.03 -6.44 13.92
C THR A 32 -2.39 -5.85 14.34
N GLY A 33 -2.43 -5.06 15.41
CA GLY A 33 -3.56 -4.34 16.01
C GLY A 33 -3.67 -2.84 15.63
N SER A 34 -2.56 -2.21 15.27
CA SER A 34 -2.50 -0.75 15.10
C SER A 34 -1.52 -0.31 14.00
N ARG A 35 -2.01 0.49 13.05
CA ARG A 35 -1.18 1.11 11.99
C ARG A 35 -1.59 2.53 11.64
N ASN A 36 -0.72 3.20 10.90
CA ASN A 36 -1.09 4.32 10.05
C ASN A 36 -1.52 3.82 8.67
N VAL A 37 -0.71 2.96 8.04
CA VAL A 37 -0.99 2.42 6.71
C VAL A 37 -0.30 1.07 6.52
N THR A 38 -0.93 0.17 5.76
CA THR A 38 -0.34 -1.09 5.30
C THR A 38 -0.74 -1.34 3.86
N LEU A 39 0.25 -1.53 2.98
CA LEU A 39 0.11 -2.19 1.69
C LEU A 39 0.49 -3.66 1.84
N GLY A 40 -0.41 -4.57 1.47
CA GLY A 40 -0.24 -6.00 1.73
C GLY A 40 -0.92 -6.91 0.73
N GLN A 41 -0.81 -8.21 0.97
CA GLN A 41 -1.39 -9.28 0.16
C GLN A 41 -2.34 -10.14 0.99
N GLU A 42 -3.53 -10.40 0.45
CA GLU A 42 -4.46 -11.41 0.97
C GLU A 42 -4.86 -12.34 -0.18
N GLY A 43 -4.37 -13.58 -0.16
CA GLY A 43 -4.47 -14.48 -1.31
C GLY A 43 -3.84 -13.87 -2.55
N THR A 44 -4.62 -13.71 -3.62
CA THR A 44 -4.19 -13.10 -4.89
C THR A 44 -4.48 -11.59 -4.96
N GLN A 45 -5.07 -11.01 -3.92
CA GLN A 45 -5.46 -9.61 -3.90
C GLN A 45 -4.37 -8.72 -3.30
N LEU A 46 -4.24 -7.53 -3.87
CA LEU A 46 -3.56 -6.41 -3.23
C LEU A 46 -4.53 -5.74 -2.26
N VAL A 47 -4.05 -5.42 -1.07
CA VAL A 47 -4.86 -4.84 0.01
C VAL A 47 -4.19 -3.59 0.55
N LEU A 48 -4.97 -2.54 0.81
CA LEU A 48 -4.55 -1.37 1.57
C LEU A 48 -5.41 -1.17 2.81
N ARG A 49 -4.76 -1.12 3.97
CA ARG A 49 -5.34 -0.62 5.20
C ARG A 49 -4.83 0.78 5.45
N LEU A 50 -5.73 1.73 5.65
CA LEU A 50 -5.37 3.12 5.92
C LEU A 50 -6.15 3.60 7.14
N ARG A 51 -5.44 3.99 8.20
CA ARG A 51 -6.04 4.60 9.38
C ARG A 51 -6.35 6.07 9.09
N THR A 52 -7.61 6.43 9.23
CA THR A 52 -8.12 7.79 9.07
C THR A 52 -9.14 8.09 10.17
N SER A 53 -9.72 9.29 10.13
CA SER A 53 -10.86 9.62 11.00
C SER A 53 -12.08 8.72 10.74
N ALA A 54 -12.22 8.15 9.54
CA ALA A 54 -13.33 7.29 9.12
C ALA A 54 -13.09 5.78 9.31
N THR A 55 -11.85 5.35 9.56
CA THR A 55 -11.51 3.93 9.82
C THR A 55 -11.10 3.71 11.28
N ASN A 56 -11.02 2.43 11.68
CA ASN A 56 -10.53 2.05 13.00
C ASN A 56 -8.98 2.05 13.06
N ASP A 57 -8.41 1.73 14.23
CA ASP A 57 -6.95 1.70 14.44
C ASP A 57 -6.22 0.64 13.59
N GLN A 58 -6.98 -0.34 13.10
CA GLN A 58 -6.51 -1.37 12.17
C GLN A 58 -6.52 -0.89 10.71
N GLY A 59 -6.97 0.33 10.42
CA GLY A 59 -7.18 0.85 9.07
C GLY A 59 -8.28 0.12 8.31
N GLN A 60 -9.30 -0.38 9.01
CA GLN A 60 -10.45 -1.08 8.43
C GLN A 60 -11.70 -0.19 8.37
N PRO A 61 -12.56 -0.35 7.36
CA PRO A 61 -12.48 -1.33 6.26
C PRO A 61 -11.28 -1.07 5.32
N GLU A 62 -10.76 -2.14 4.73
CA GLU A 62 -9.61 -2.09 3.83
C GLU A 62 -10.04 -1.93 2.37
N LEU A 63 -9.22 -1.28 1.55
CA LEU A 63 -9.40 -1.24 0.10
C LEU A 63 -8.75 -2.48 -0.50
N MET A 64 -9.50 -3.24 -1.29
CA MET A 64 -9.01 -4.46 -1.94
C MET A 64 -9.09 -4.34 -3.45
N ALA A 65 -8.00 -4.70 -4.14
CA ALA A 65 -8.02 -4.90 -5.59
C ALA A 65 -8.73 -6.21 -5.96
N PRO A 66 -9.19 -6.38 -7.21
CA PRO A 66 -9.78 -7.63 -7.68
C PRO A 66 -8.91 -8.87 -7.43
N GLU A 67 -9.53 -10.03 -7.26
CA GLU A 67 -8.80 -11.30 -7.21
C GLU A 67 -7.95 -11.49 -8.47
N GLY A 68 -6.76 -12.06 -8.30
CA GLY A 68 -5.80 -12.26 -9.39
C GLY A 68 -4.96 -11.04 -9.76
N THR A 69 -5.11 -9.91 -9.05
CA THR A 69 -4.30 -8.71 -9.28
C THR A 69 -2.79 -8.96 -9.09
N LEU A 70 -2.40 -9.74 -8.08
CA LEU A 70 -0.99 -10.07 -7.82
C LEU A 70 -0.54 -11.29 -8.64
N ASP A 71 0.58 -11.12 -9.33
CA ASP A 71 1.22 -12.13 -10.18
C ASP A 71 2.64 -12.48 -9.69
N PRO A 72 2.88 -13.70 -9.18
CA PRO A 72 4.21 -14.10 -8.71
C PRO A 72 5.25 -14.32 -9.84
N GLU A 73 4.81 -14.39 -11.10
CA GLU A 73 5.70 -14.67 -12.23
C GLU A 73 6.52 -13.44 -12.68
N ARG A 74 6.15 -12.23 -12.25
CA ARG A 74 6.82 -10.99 -12.68
C ARG A 74 6.86 -9.91 -11.61
N PHE A 75 7.78 -8.97 -11.74
CA PHE A 75 7.71 -7.73 -10.97
C PHE A 75 6.54 -6.90 -11.45
N GLN A 76 5.79 -6.35 -10.50
CA GLN A 76 4.69 -5.42 -10.73
C GLN A 76 5.06 -4.08 -10.08
N HIS A 77 4.71 -3.00 -10.76
CA HIS A 77 4.77 -1.65 -10.19
C HIS A 77 3.48 -1.39 -9.43
N ILE A 78 3.58 -1.24 -8.11
CA ILE A 78 2.44 -1.07 -7.23
C ILE A 78 2.51 0.32 -6.61
N VAL A 79 1.43 1.08 -6.74
CA VAL A 79 1.29 2.39 -6.11
C VAL A 79 0.00 2.45 -5.30
N ALA A 80 0.07 3.00 -4.10
CA ALA A 80 -1.09 3.41 -3.32
C ALA A 80 -1.02 4.93 -3.11
N THR A 81 -2.06 5.66 -3.49
CA THR A 81 -2.13 7.11 -3.29
C THR A 81 -3.28 7.45 -2.37
N TYR A 82 -3.14 8.54 -1.61
CA TYR A 82 -4.23 9.13 -0.86
C TYR A 82 -4.11 10.66 -0.95
N ASP A 83 -5.17 11.30 -1.44
CA ASP A 83 -5.18 12.73 -1.79
C ASP A 83 -5.89 13.62 -0.74
N GLY A 84 -6.35 13.02 0.37
CA GLY A 84 -7.19 13.70 1.36
C GLY A 84 -8.69 13.39 1.21
N ILE A 85 -9.09 12.82 0.08
CA ILE A 85 -10.49 12.55 -0.30
C ILE A 85 -10.69 11.05 -0.55
N ALA A 86 -9.86 10.46 -1.40
CA ALA A 86 -9.93 9.07 -1.82
C ALA A 86 -8.56 8.41 -1.73
N THR A 87 -8.58 7.09 -1.67
CA THR A 87 -7.41 6.24 -1.83
C THR A 87 -7.51 5.49 -3.14
N VAL A 88 -6.43 5.43 -3.91
CA VAL A 88 -6.37 4.68 -5.17
C VAL A 88 -5.22 3.69 -5.14
N LEU A 89 -5.47 2.46 -5.60
CA LEU A 89 -4.46 1.44 -5.85
C LEU A 89 -4.20 1.33 -7.35
N TYR A 90 -2.92 1.25 -7.69
CA TYR A 90 -2.43 1.07 -9.05
C TYR A 90 -1.56 -0.17 -9.15
N VAL A 91 -1.66 -0.85 -10.29
CA VAL A 91 -0.74 -1.91 -10.72
C VAL A 91 -0.35 -1.65 -12.17
N ASP A 92 0.95 -1.65 -12.45
CA ASP A 92 1.51 -1.52 -13.80
C ASP A 92 0.95 -0.28 -14.55
N GLY A 93 0.84 0.85 -13.84
CA GLY A 93 0.32 2.11 -14.38
C GLY A 93 -1.21 2.27 -14.37
N GLN A 94 -1.97 1.22 -14.03
CA GLN A 94 -3.43 1.22 -14.12
C GLN A 94 -4.10 1.24 -12.75
N ARG A 95 -5.17 2.04 -12.59
CA ARG A 95 -6.03 1.98 -11.39
C ARG A 95 -6.70 0.61 -11.30
N VAL A 96 -6.55 -0.08 -10.17
CA VAL A 96 -7.18 -1.38 -9.90
C VAL A 96 -8.23 -1.33 -8.80
N ALA A 97 -8.17 -0.33 -7.91
CA ALA A 97 -9.19 -0.09 -6.90
C ALA A 97 -9.19 1.38 -6.46
N GLU A 98 -10.33 1.87 -6.00
CA GLU A 98 -10.51 3.22 -5.48
C GLU A 98 -11.52 3.20 -4.33
N SER A 99 -11.26 3.93 -3.25
CA SER A 99 -12.19 4.09 -2.14
C SER A 99 -13.29 5.09 -2.47
N GLU A 100 -14.34 5.15 -1.65
CA GLU A 100 -15.28 6.27 -1.71
C GLU A 100 -14.57 7.62 -1.43
N SER A 101 -15.11 8.71 -1.99
CA SER A 101 -14.55 10.07 -1.89
C SER A 101 -14.78 10.76 -0.53
N SER A 102 -14.73 9.98 0.56
CA SER A 102 -14.85 10.46 1.93
C SER A 102 -14.00 9.63 2.90
N ALA A 103 -12.76 9.32 2.49
CA ALA A 103 -11.88 8.41 3.23
C ALA A 103 -11.44 8.93 4.62
N GLY A 104 -11.88 10.11 5.08
CA GLY A 104 -11.53 10.70 6.38
C GLY A 104 -10.15 11.38 6.36
N SER A 105 -9.72 11.96 7.48
CA SER A 105 -8.43 12.69 7.63
C SER A 105 -7.35 11.82 8.30
N LEU A 106 -6.07 12.19 8.17
CA LEU A 106 -4.93 11.49 8.79
C LEU A 106 -4.58 11.97 10.21
N GLU A 107 -5.47 12.69 10.88
CA GLU A 107 -5.20 13.30 12.20
C GLU A 107 -4.89 12.28 13.31
N LYS A 108 -5.29 11.02 13.12
CA LYS A 108 -5.04 9.90 14.04
C LYS A 108 -3.70 9.20 13.80
N TRP A 109 -2.87 9.68 12.87
CA TRP A 109 -1.58 9.06 12.58
C TRP A 109 -0.60 9.25 13.73
N ASP A 110 0.03 8.15 14.13
CA ASP A 110 1.07 8.13 15.13
C ASP A 110 2.45 8.27 14.46
N LYS A 111 3.18 9.31 14.83
CA LYS A 111 4.48 9.63 14.23
C LYS A 111 5.61 8.72 14.73
N GLU A 112 5.39 7.95 15.79
CA GLU A 112 6.38 7.03 16.35
C GLU A 112 6.35 5.64 15.69
N MET A 113 5.31 5.33 14.89
CA MET A 113 5.22 4.07 14.18
C MET A 113 6.32 3.95 13.11
N PRO A 114 7.14 2.88 13.14
CA PRO A 114 8.23 2.69 12.19
C PRO A 114 7.71 2.34 10.79
N LEU A 115 8.52 2.67 9.78
CA LEU A 115 8.40 2.07 8.45
C LEU A 115 8.95 0.65 8.47
N ILE A 116 8.19 -0.29 7.92
CA ILE A 116 8.48 -1.72 7.89
C ILE A 116 8.28 -2.23 6.46
N ILE A 117 9.20 -3.07 6.01
CA ILE A 117 9.19 -3.64 4.66
C ILE A 117 9.26 -5.16 4.79
N GLY A 118 8.34 -5.87 4.14
CA GLY A 118 8.32 -7.34 4.06
C GLY A 118 7.83 -8.09 5.31
N ASN A 119 7.39 -7.41 6.36
CA ASN A 119 6.79 -8.02 7.55
C ASN A 119 5.99 -6.99 8.39
N GLU A 120 5.46 -7.43 9.53
CA GLU A 120 4.98 -6.60 10.62
C GLU A 120 6.08 -6.45 11.68
N ALA A 121 5.99 -5.42 12.54
CA ALA A 121 6.94 -5.21 13.65
C ALA A 121 7.05 -6.43 14.57
N THR A 122 5.95 -7.17 14.72
CA THR A 122 5.84 -8.40 15.51
C THR A 122 6.46 -9.62 14.85
N GLY A 123 6.78 -9.56 13.55
CA GLY A 123 7.39 -10.65 12.78
C GLY A 123 6.43 -11.73 12.28
N ASP A 124 5.13 -11.64 12.58
CA ASP A 124 4.12 -12.69 12.35
C ASP A 124 3.22 -12.44 11.12
N ARG A 125 3.55 -11.45 10.27
CA ARG A 125 2.87 -11.20 8.98
C ARG A 125 3.87 -11.11 7.82
N PRO A 126 4.77 -12.10 7.66
CA PRO A 126 5.81 -12.04 6.66
C PRO A 126 5.21 -11.99 5.27
N TRP A 127 5.72 -11.10 4.43
CA TRP A 127 5.50 -11.16 3.00
C TRP A 127 6.73 -11.75 2.33
N ARG A 128 6.52 -12.85 1.62
CA ARG A 128 7.53 -13.57 0.86
C ARG A 128 7.50 -13.09 -0.58
N GLY A 129 8.67 -12.72 -1.08
CA GLY A 129 8.83 -12.27 -2.46
C GLY A 129 10.07 -11.42 -2.60
N GLN A 130 10.08 -10.60 -3.63
CA GLN A 130 11.14 -9.64 -3.90
C GLN A 130 10.56 -8.23 -3.90
N ILE A 131 11.15 -7.34 -3.12
CA ILE A 131 10.82 -5.93 -3.07
C ILE A 131 11.99 -5.13 -3.64
N ARG A 132 11.67 -4.14 -4.47
CA ARG A 132 12.60 -3.17 -5.02
C ARG A 132 11.97 -1.79 -4.93
N LEU A 133 12.81 -0.78 -4.70
CA LEU A 133 12.44 0.63 -4.84
C LEU A 133 11.18 1.03 -4.07
N VAL A 134 11.23 0.87 -2.76
CA VAL A 134 10.20 1.47 -1.91
C VAL A 134 10.43 2.97 -1.86
N ALA A 135 9.42 3.74 -2.26
CA ALA A 135 9.39 5.19 -2.14
C ALA A 135 8.12 5.64 -1.41
N ILE A 136 8.25 6.68 -0.60
CA ILE A 136 7.13 7.35 0.05
C ILE A 136 7.18 8.82 -0.36
N HIS A 137 6.11 9.28 -0.98
CA HIS A 137 5.96 10.64 -1.47
C HIS A 137 5.01 11.41 -0.55
N VAL A 138 5.29 12.68 -0.29
CA VAL A 138 4.43 13.57 0.52
C VAL A 138 3.25 14.15 -0.27
N LEU A 139 3.09 13.73 -1.53
CA LEU A 139 2.01 14.12 -2.43
C LEU A 139 1.41 12.87 -3.09
N PRO A 140 0.12 12.91 -3.46
CA PRO A 140 -0.50 11.87 -4.26
C PRO A 140 0.04 11.96 -5.69
N LEU A 141 0.62 10.87 -6.20
CA LEU A 141 0.99 10.78 -7.61
C LEU A 141 -0.29 10.78 -8.44
N SER A 142 -0.31 11.59 -9.49
CA SER A 142 -1.35 11.59 -10.51
C SER A 142 -1.27 10.34 -11.40
N ASP A 143 -2.35 10.02 -12.10
CA ASP A 143 -2.37 8.90 -13.07
C ASP A 143 -1.24 9.00 -14.10
N ALA A 144 -0.94 10.23 -14.55
CA ALA A 144 0.13 10.49 -15.50
C ALA A 144 1.51 10.22 -14.90
N GLU A 145 1.75 10.61 -13.64
CA GLU A 145 3.00 10.34 -12.94
C GLU A 145 3.17 8.84 -12.66
N VAL A 146 2.10 8.14 -12.25
CA VAL A 146 2.14 6.69 -12.04
C VAL A 146 2.43 5.95 -13.35
N THR A 147 1.78 6.35 -14.45
CA THR A 147 2.03 5.77 -15.78
C THR A 147 3.46 6.04 -16.25
N ALA A 148 3.97 7.27 -16.05
CA ALA A 148 5.33 7.64 -16.42
C ALA A 148 6.38 6.88 -15.59
N ALA A 149 6.16 6.72 -14.28
CA ALA A 149 7.03 5.95 -13.39
C ALA A 149 7.07 4.47 -13.78
N PHE A 150 5.91 3.88 -14.11
CA PHE A 150 5.86 2.51 -14.63
C PHE A 150 6.64 2.36 -15.93
N ALA A 151 6.45 3.27 -16.89
CA ALA A 151 7.13 3.25 -18.19
C ALA A 151 8.65 3.44 -18.08
N ALA A 152 9.11 4.23 -17.10
CA ALA A 152 10.53 4.38 -16.79
C ALA A 152 11.14 3.08 -16.23
N GLY A 153 10.32 2.19 -15.69
CA GLY A 153 10.76 0.97 -15.02
C GLY A 153 11.41 1.24 -13.67
N PRO A 154 11.88 0.19 -12.98
CA PRO A 154 12.64 0.40 -11.76
C PRO A 154 13.96 1.14 -12.08
N PRO A 155 14.27 2.31 -11.46
CA PRO A 155 15.59 2.95 -11.56
C PRO A 155 16.75 1.94 -11.45
N GLY A 156 17.68 2.07 -12.40
CA GLY A 156 18.68 1.06 -12.73
C GLY A 156 19.59 0.67 -11.57
N LYS A 157 19.86 -0.64 -11.53
CA LYS A 157 20.94 -1.41 -10.88
C LYS A 157 21.77 -0.72 -9.79
#